data_AF-R5CHR2-F1
#
_entry.id   AF-R5CHR2-F1
#
_cell.length_a   1.000
_cell.length_b   1.000
_cell.length_c   1.000
_cell.angle_alpha   90.00
_cell.angle_beta   90.00
_cell.angle_gamma   90.00
#
_symmetry.space_group_name_H-M   'P 1'
#
loop_
_entity.id
_entity.type
_entity.pdbx_description
1 polymer ?
#
loop_
_entity_poly.entity_id
_entity_poly.type
_entity_poly.pdbx_seq_one_letter_code
_entity_poly.pdbx_strand_id
1 'polypeptide(L)'
;MKKSLLLLAVTLTAIAPCHADTWDGVSSDTSWYIEGLQEYHIHNAAQLKGFADLVNNQSQEFENCTVYLEDDIDLNNKQWTPIGYIGKEFGGKSFCGNFDGQGFSISNLFIETSELPYNMGVGNAGFFGSTTEKISNITIDGKIILNNSSTEPIFYIGGIIANGKSIANSTSNVDIELVKPYSGTNYYIGGAAGYIENLSRIKTTGHINSTDYNNISKGYIGGMAGFSTGSILESASSSEIDLPIHRGNDGTLNIGGIVGTFYTIENCIFTGSLKINNNTNNIAFIGGIGGGLSQNSGFIFNNIAIPTSFETNISRYYGQIIPFESEDISCFYNYYLSDFDNGNEPYGEGVTSDYLKSGNALPNFDTNIWEFKEGRYPMLKALKSTYTISIPINNGRIGLNVLEGENATITITPEAGWELQSLYVDDIDYTHLMNGKKYTFENVTNNHTVSAIFKKSATGIQSVSTTEEKPSLKIVNGNVCINGLDKSTIIQVYSIDGKIVKNMSANEASKFALNKGVYIIKAGKNTFKISL
;
A
#
# COMPACT_ATOMS: atom_id res chain seq x y z
N MET A 1 -2.22 13.10 49.70
CA MET A 1 -2.86 13.71 48.52
C MET A 1 -2.59 12.83 47.31
N LYS A 2 -3.57 12.02 46.92
CA LYS A 2 -3.52 11.22 45.68
C LYS A 2 -3.96 12.15 44.53
N LYS A 3 -3.10 12.39 43.54
CA LYS A 3 -3.53 12.95 42.25
C LYS A 3 -4.09 11.79 41.42
N SER A 4 -5.41 11.77 41.29
CA SER A 4 -6.13 10.92 40.35
C SER A 4 -5.92 11.48 38.95
N LEU A 5 -5.25 10.73 38.07
CA LEU A 5 -5.24 11.01 36.65
C LEU A 5 -6.55 10.44 36.07
N LEU A 6 -7.38 11.33 35.53
CA LEU A 6 -8.61 10.99 34.84
C LEU A 6 -8.22 10.34 33.50
N LEU A 7 -8.30 9.01 33.42
CA LEU A 7 -8.16 8.29 32.16
C LEU A 7 -9.50 8.42 31.43
N LEU A 8 -9.55 9.27 30.42
CA LEU A 8 -10.66 9.32 29.48
C LEU A 8 -10.61 8.02 28.67
N ALA A 9 -11.47 7.07 29.00
CA ALA A 9 -11.67 5.88 28.20
C ALA A 9 -12.41 6.29 26.91
N VAL A 10 -11.66 6.64 25.89
CA VAL A 10 -12.12 6.52 24.51
C VAL A 10 -11.89 5.06 24.16
N THR A 11 -12.98 4.31 23.94
CA THR A 11 -12.92 3.02 23.27
C THR A 11 -12.44 3.26 21.85
N LEU A 12 -11.12 3.26 21.66
CA LEU A 12 -10.51 3.09 20.37
C LEU A 12 -10.58 1.59 20.10
N THR A 13 -11.45 1.18 19.17
CA THR A 13 -11.43 -0.15 18.59
C THR A 13 -9.99 -0.46 18.20
N ALA A 14 -9.45 -1.51 18.79
CA ALA A 14 -8.19 -2.06 18.36
C ALA A 14 -8.31 -2.39 16.88
N ILE A 15 -7.48 -1.77 16.04
CA ILE A 15 -7.19 -2.30 14.71
C ILE A 15 -6.42 -3.59 14.99
N ALA A 16 -7.16 -4.69 15.08
CA ALA A 16 -6.61 -6.00 14.77
C ALA A 16 -5.94 -5.89 13.39
N PRO A 17 -4.86 -6.64 13.10
CA PRO A 17 -4.41 -6.73 11.71
C PRO A 17 -5.65 -7.09 10.88
N CYS A 18 -6.03 -6.18 9.96
CA CYS A 18 -7.14 -6.38 9.04
C CYS A 18 -6.85 -7.70 8.33
N HIS A 19 -7.49 -8.77 8.79
CA HIS A 19 -7.48 -10.01 8.05
C HIS A 19 -8.57 -9.81 7.03
N ALA A 20 -8.20 -9.71 5.76
CA ALA A 20 -9.15 -9.61 4.67
C ALA A 20 -10.21 -10.71 4.80
N ASP A 21 -11.48 -10.38 4.55
CA ASP A 21 -12.55 -11.39 4.56
C ASP A 21 -12.37 -12.31 3.35
N THR A 22 -12.28 -13.61 3.61
CA THR A 22 -11.92 -14.60 2.59
C THR A 22 -13.16 -15.24 1.96
N TRP A 23 -13.28 -15.16 0.64
CA TRP A 23 -14.36 -15.80 -0.10
C TRP A 23 -14.19 -17.32 -0.17
N ASP A 24 -15.30 -18.04 -0.05
CA ASP A 24 -15.34 -19.50 -0.19
C ASP A 24 -15.54 -19.96 -1.65
N GLY A 25 -15.84 -19.02 -2.56
CA GLY A 25 -16.11 -19.27 -3.97
C GLY A 25 -17.59 -19.50 -4.30
N VAL A 26 -18.49 -19.45 -3.32
CA VAL A 26 -19.91 -19.77 -3.51
C VAL A 26 -20.87 -18.84 -2.75
N SER A 27 -20.51 -18.36 -1.56
CA SER A 27 -21.35 -17.53 -0.71
C SER A 27 -21.65 -16.19 -1.38
N SER A 28 -22.94 -15.82 -1.35
CA SER A 28 -23.48 -14.59 -1.94
C SER A 28 -24.53 -14.01 -1.00
N ASP A 29 -24.38 -12.73 -0.64
CA ASP A 29 -25.27 -12.00 0.26
C ASP A 29 -25.74 -10.71 -0.41
N THR A 30 -27.06 -10.60 -0.62
CA THR A 30 -27.73 -9.42 -1.16
C THR A 30 -28.62 -8.72 -0.13
N SER A 31 -28.58 -9.13 1.14
CA SER A 31 -29.45 -8.61 2.20
C SER A 31 -29.20 -7.14 2.56
N TRP A 32 -28.03 -6.61 2.21
CA TRP A 32 -27.66 -5.20 2.34
C TRP A 32 -28.30 -4.30 1.28
N TYR A 33 -28.75 -4.87 0.16
CA TYR A 33 -29.30 -4.10 -0.94
C TYR A 33 -30.72 -3.64 -0.61
N ILE A 34 -30.93 -2.32 -0.71
CA ILE A 34 -32.25 -1.67 -0.55
C ILE A 34 -32.48 -0.81 -1.79
N GLU A 35 -33.55 -1.11 -2.53
CA GLU A 35 -33.88 -0.39 -3.76
C GLU A 35 -34.11 1.11 -3.52
N GLY A 36 -33.56 1.93 -4.42
CA GLY A 36 -33.72 3.39 -4.41
C GLY A 36 -32.71 4.16 -3.56
N LEU A 37 -31.76 3.49 -2.90
CA LEU A 37 -30.63 4.19 -2.28
C LEU A 37 -29.63 4.68 -3.34
N GLN A 38 -28.90 5.74 -3.01
CA GLN A 38 -27.82 6.31 -3.83
C GLN A 38 -26.43 5.84 -3.38
N GLU A 39 -26.33 5.24 -2.18
CA GLU A 39 -25.08 4.79 -1.58
C GLU A 39 -25.25 3.37 -1.05
N TYR A 40 -24.25 2.53 -1.30
CA TYR A 40 -24.21 1.14 -0.85
C TYR A 40 -22.81 0.80 -0.33
N HIS A 41 -22.73 -0.04 0.69
CA HIS A 41 -21.48 -0.36 1.38
C HIS A 41 -21.25 -1.87 1.43
N ILE A 42 -20.05 -2.30 1.04
CA ILE A 42 -19.63 -3.69 0.97
C ILE A 42 -18.54 -3.92 2.00
N HIS A 43 -18.82 -4.77 3.00
CA HIS A 43 -17.91 -5.05 4.13
C HIS A 43 -17.24 -6.42 4.05
N ASN A 44 -17.72 -7.32 3.19
CA ASN A 44 -17.21 -8.70 3.14
C ASN A 44 -17.37 -9.34 1.77
N ALA A 45 -16.71 -10.49 1.59
CA ALA A 45 -16.63 -11.19 0.32
C ALA A 45 -18.00 -11.68 -0.19
N ALA A 46 -18.87 -12.14 0.71
CA ALA A 46 -20.21 -12.60 0.33
C ALA A 46 -21.08 -11.43 -0.17
N GLN A 47 -20.97 -10.25 0.45
CA GLN A 47 -21.64 -9.03 0.00
C GLN A 47 -21.12 -8.57 -1.36
N LEU A 48 -19.80 -8.63 -1.57
CA LEU A 48 -19.20 -8.32 -2.87
C LEU A 48 -19.69 -9.27 -3.96
N LYS A 49 -19.76 -10.57 -3.65
CA LYS A 49 -20.31 -11.56 -4.58
C LYS A 49 -21.79 -11.30 -4.87
N GLY A 50 -22.57 -10.92 -3.85
CA GLY A 50 -23.96 -10.52 -4.00
C GLY A 50 -24.13 -9.28 -4.88
N PHE A 51 -23.25 -8.29 -4.77
CA PHE A 51 -23.20 -7.14 -5.67
C PHE A 51 -22.98 -7.57 -7.12
N ALA A 52 -22.00 -8.45 -7.36
CA ALA A 52 -21.76 -9.00 -8.70
C ALA A 52 -23.00 -9.73 -9.25
N ASP A 53 -23.70 -10.51 -8.43
CA ASP A 53 -24.93 -11.21 -8.82
C ASP A 53 -26.08 -10.26 -9.15
N LEU A 54 -26.22 -9.15 -8.41
CA LEU A 54 -27.27 -8.15 -8.67
C LEU A 54 -27.10 -7.47 -10.03
N VAL A 55 -25.85 -7.14 -10.40
CA VAL A 55 -25.51 -6.56 -11.71
C VAL A 55 -25.69 -7.58 -12.83
N ASN A 56 -25.17 -8.79 -12.64
CA ASN A 56 -25.13 -9.80 -13.70
C ASN A 56 -26.50 -10.43 -14.02
N ASN A 57 -27.44 -10.44 -13.08
CA ASN A 57 -28.77 -11.05 -13.25
C ASN A 57 -29.89 -10.08 -13.71
N GLN A 58 -29.57 -8.86 -14.17
CA GLN A 58 -30.56 -7.82 -14.56
C GLN A 58 -31.49 -7.34 -13.45
N SER A 59 -31.19 -7.63 -12.19
CA SER A 59 -31.99 -7.05 -11.12
C SER A 59 -31.74 -5.56 -10.98
N GLN A 60 -30.49 -5.07 -11.12
CA GLN A 60 -30.11 -3.69 -10.82
C GLN A 60 -28.86 -3.23 -11.57
N GLU A 61 -28.88 -2.03 -12.16
CA GLU A 61 -27.74 -1.43 -12.88
C GLU A 61 -26.97 -0.40 -12.03
N PHE A 62 -27.53 0.04 -10.90
CA PHE A 62 -26.94 1.04 -9.98
C PHE A 62 -26.71 2.41 -10.62
N GLU A 63 -27.55 2.82 -11.57
CA GLU A 63 -27.48 4.15 -12.18
C GLU A 63 -27.59 5.25 -11.12
N ASN A 64 -26.75 6.29 -11.23
CA ASN A 64 -26.70 7.42 -10.29
C ASN A 64 -26.40 7.02 -8.82
N CYS A 65 -25.83 5.84 -8.60
CA CYS A 65 -25.42 5.36 -7.28
C CYS A 65 -23.90 5.30 -7.14
N THR A 66 -23.43 5.24 -5.89
CA THR A 66 -22.04 4.91 -5.54
C THR A 66 -22.01 3.68 -4.65
N VAL A 67 -21.14 2.73 -4.99
CA VAL A 67 -20.85 1.54 -4.17
C VAL A 67 -19.47 1.72 -3.54
N TYR A 68 -19.40 1.59 -2.22
CA TYR A 68 -18.20 1.74 -1.41
C TYR A 68 -17.70 0.37 -0.94
N LEU A 69 -16.41 0.14 -1.07
CA LEU A 69 -15.72 -0.93 -0.35
C LEU A 69 -15.31 -0.42 1.03
N GLU A 70 -15.59 -1.20 2.08
CA GLU A 70 -15.35 -0.80 3.47
C GLU A 70 -14.27 -1.63 4.17
N ASP A 71 -13.81 -2.72 3.54
CA ASP A 71 -12.82 -3.63 4.09
C ASP A 71 -12.03 -4.31 2.95
N ASP A 72 -10.82 -4.79 3.26
CA ASP A 72 -10.04 -5.63 2.35
C ASP A 72 -10.75 -6.99 2.13
N ILE A 73 -10.78 -7.47 0.88
CA ILE A 73 -11.40 -8.74 0.52
C ILE A 73 -10.38 -9.66 -0.17
N ASP A 74 -10.37 -10.92 0.24
CA ASP A 74 -9.57 -11.98 -0.37
C ASP A 74 -10.48 -12.92 -1.16
N LEU A 75 -10.36 -12.94 -2.49
CA LEU A 75 -11.15 -13.83 -3.36
C LEU A 75 -10.61 -15.27 -3.39
N ASN A 76 -9.52 -15.54 -2.68
CA ASN A 76 -9.02 -16.87 -2.35
C ASN A 76 -8.74 -17.75 -3.59
N ASN A 77 -8.32 -17.11 -4.69
CA ASN A 77 -8.08 -17.75 -5.99
C ASN A 77 -9.28 -18.57 -6.48
N LYS A 78 -10.50 -18.18 -6.12
CA LYS A 78 -11.73 -18.79 -6.61
C LYS A 78 -12.10 -18.15 -7.95
N GLN A 79 -12.68 -18.95 -8.84
CA GLN A 79 -13.16 -18.48 -10.15
C GLN A 79 -14.14 -17.32 -9.96
N TRP A 80 -13.72 -16.14 -10.39
CA TRP A 80 -14.50 -14.92 -10.31
C TRP A 80 -15.28 -14.71 -11.61
N THR A 81 -16.54 -14.31 -11.46
CA THR A 81 -17.36 -13.85 -12.57
C THR A 81 -17.33 -12.33 -12.58
N PRO A 82 -16.83 -11.67 -13.65
CA PRO A 82 -16.72 -10.22 -13.72
C PRO A 82 -18.04 -9.50 -13.38
N ILE A 83 -17.93 -8.35 -12.73
CA ILE A 83 -19.09 -7.50 -12.44
C ILE A 83 -19.46 -6.75 -13.72
N GLY A 84 -20.62 -7.06 -14.28
CA GLY A 84 -21.01 -6.62 -15.62
C GLY A 84 -20.23 -7.35 -16.71
N TYR A 85 -20.77 -7.37 -17.93
CA TYR A 85 -20.20 -7.99 -19.11
C TYR A 85 -20.80 -7.42 -20.40
N ILE A 86 -20.06 -7.51 -21.51
CA ILE A 86 -20.58 -7.22 -22.85
C ILE A 86 -21.15 -8.52 -23.43
N GLY A 87 -22.47 -8.57 -23.57
CA GLY A 87 -23.18 -9.76 -24.06
C GLY A 87 -23.16 -9.86 -25.59
N LYS A 88 -23.23 -11.10 -26.11
CA LYS A 88 -23.32 -11.37 -27.56
C LYS A 88 -24.74 -11.23 -28.12
N GLU A 89 -25.67 -12.04 -27.60
CA GLU A 89 -27.01 -12.25 -28.16
C GLU A 89 -28.15 -11.78 -27.23
N PHE A 90 -27.90 -11.70 -25.92
CA PHE A 90 -28.93 -11.44 -24.89
C PHE A 90 -28.84 -10.05 -24.25
N GLY A 91 -28.10 -9.14 -24.86
CA GLY A 91 -27.77 -7.81 -24.31
C GLY A 91 -26.67 -7.88 -23.25
N GLY A 92 -25.80 -6.86 -23.23
CA GLY A 92 -24.80 -6.69 -22.17
C GLY A 92 -25.42 -6.28 -20.84
N LYS A 93 -24.62 -6.41 -19.78
CA LYS A 93 -24.89 -5.90 -18.44
C LYS A 93 -23.75 -4.99 -18.07
N SER A 94 -24.01 -3.71 -17.89
CA SER A 94 -22.98 -2.80 -17.41
C SER A 94 -23.32 -2.39 -15.99
N PHE A 95 -22.30 -2.25 -15.15
CA PHE A 95 -22.44 -1.51 -13.92
C PHE A 95 -22.48 -0.01 -14.25
N CYS A 96 -23.60 0.63 -13.97
CA CYS A 96 -23.89 2.02 -14.32
C CYS A 96 -23.73 3.00 -13.15
N GLY A 97 -23.13 2.54 -12.04
CA GLY A 97 -22.81 3.35 -10.86
C GLY A 97 -21.31 3.66 -10.74
N ASN A 98 -20.96 4.49 -9.77
CA ASN A 98 -19.58 4.69 -9.36
C ASN A 98 -19.16 3.60 -8.37
N PHE A 99 -17.92 3.15 -8.44
CA PHE A 99 -17.33 2.30 -7.40
C PHE A 99 -16.15 3.01 -6.76
N ASP A 100 -16.17 3.14 -5.43
CA ASP A 100 -15.09 3.72 -4.65
C ASP A 100 -14.52 2.66 -3.69
N GLY A 101 -13.30 2.21 -3.96
CA GLY A 101 -12.59 1.25 -3.12
C GLY A 101 -12.12 1.82 -1.79
N GLN A 102 -12.19 3.14 -1.58
CA GLN A 102 -11.73 3.86 -0.37
C GLN A 102 -10.29 3.56 0.09
N GLY A 103 -9.46 3.02 -0.80
CA GLY A 103 -8.10 2.57 -0.52
C GLY A 103 -7.96 1.10 -0.10
N PHE A 104 -9.08 0.38 0.03
CA PHE A 104 -9.09 -1.07 0.30
C PHE A 104 -8.72 -1.88 -0.95
N SER A 105 -8.40 -3.14 -0.70
CA SER A 105 -7.86 -4.08 -1.69
C SER A 105 -8.77 -5.28 -1.95
N ILE A 106 -8.71 -5.76 -3.18
CA ILE A 106 -9.19 -7.09 -3.59
C ILE A 106 -7.97 -7.92 -3.94
N SER A 107 -7.76 -9.02 -3.22
CA SER A 107 -6.60 -9.89 -3.40
C SER A 107 -6.99 -11.26 -3.96
N ASN A 108 -6.03 -11.94 -4.58
CA ASN A 108 -6.20 -13.29 -5.12
C ASN A 108 -7.38 -13.41 -6.09
N LEU A 109 -7.62 -12.38 -6.91
CA LEU A 109 -8.55 -12.46 -8.05
C LEU A 109 -8.09 -13.59 -8.97
N PHE A 110 -9.00 -14.49 -9.35
CA PHE A 110 -8.70 -15.52 -10.34
C PHE A 110 -9.82 -15.59 -11.38
N ILE A 111 -9.47 -15.45 -12.65
CA ILE A 111 -10.41 -15.60 -13.76
C ILE A 111 -9.77 -16.46 -14.82
N GLU A 112 -10.34 -17.64 -15.08
CA GLU A 112 -10.11 -18.36 -16.33
C GLU A 112 -11.27 -18.12 -17.29
N THR A 113 -11.01 -17.56 -18.48
CA THR A 113 -12.08 -17.16 -19.41
C THR A 113 -12.84 -18.34 -20.02
N SER A 114 -12.24 -19.53 -20.07
CA SER A 114 -12.87 -20.77 -20.51
C SER A 114 -13.98 -21.24 -19.56
N GLU A 115 -13.92 -20.84 -18.28
CA GLU A 115 -14.86 -21.21 -17.22
C GLU A 115 -15.97 -20.17 -17.03
N LEU A 116 -15.94 -19.06 -17.77
CA LEU A 116 -16.99 -18.05 -17.70
C LEU A 116 -18.31 -18.53 -18.34
N PRO A 117 -19.47 -18.12 -17.82
CA PRO A 117 -20.76 -18.46 -18.42
C PRO A 117 -20.85 -18.06 -19.90
N TYR A 118 -21.31 -18.98 -20.75
CA TYR A 118 -21.33 -18.80 -22.22
C TYR A 118 -22.05 -17.52 -22.67
N ASN A 119 -23.12 -17.14 -21.98
CA ASN A 119 -23.95 -15.97 -22.26
C ASN A 119 -23.25 -14.63 -21.95
N MET A 120 -22.16 -14.62 -21.19
CA MET A 120 -21.44 -13.40 -20.79
C MET A 120 -20.44 -12.88 -21.83
N GLY A 121 -20.30 -13.59 -22.96
CA GLY A 121 -19.25 -13.29 -23.92
C GLY A 121 -17.90 -13.73 -23.37
N VAL A 122 -17.38 -14.84 -23.88
CA VAL A 122 -16.13 -15.51 -23.44
C VAL A 122 -14.84 -14.68 -23.59
N GLY A 123 -14.94 -13.36 -23.78
CA GLY A 123 -13.81 -12.48 -24.06
C GLY A 123 -13.67 -11.22 -23.23
N ASN A 124 -14.51 -11.02 -22.21
CA ASN A 124 -14.38 -9.88 -21.30
C ASN A 124 -13.89 -10.37 -19.94
N ALA A 125 -12.68 -9.98 -19.53
CA ALA A 125 -12.14 -10.38 -18.25
C ALA A 125 -11.50 -9.21 -17.51
N GLY A 126 -11.88 -9.09 -16.26
CA GLY A 126 -11.42 -8.12 -15.28
C GLY A 126 -12.25 -8.25 -14.03
N PHE A 127 -11.85 -7.58 -12.95
CA PHE A 127 -12.69 -7.52 -11.75
C PHE A 127 -14.11 -7.03 -12.10
N PHE A 128 -14.18 -5.98 -12.92
CA PHE A 128 -15.36 -5.59 -13.68
C PHE A 128 -15.24 -6.00 -15.15
N GLY A 129 -16.32 -6.51 -15.73
CA GLY A 129 -16.37 -6.83 -17.17
C GLY A 129 -16.93 -5.67 -18.00
N SER A 130 -17.85 -4.87 -17.47
CA SER A 130 -18.34 -3.68 -18.17
C SER A 130 -18.86 -2.61 -17.20
N THR A 131 -18.40 -1.38 -17.37
CA THR A 131 -18.80 -0.23 -16.53
C THR A 131 -19.09 1.00 -17.38
N THR A 132 -20.12 1.78 -17.07
CA THR A 132 -20.36 3.07 -17.76
C THR A 132 -19.92 4.28 -16.94
N GLU A 133 -19.55 4.10 -15.67
CA GLU A 133 -19.12 5.16 -14.77
C GLU A 133 -17.75 4.84 -14.15
N LYS A 134 -17.31 5.66 -13.19
CA LYS A 134 -15.94 5.65 -12.68
C LYS A 134 -15.72 4.55 -11.63
N ILE A 135 -14.58 3.86 -11.75
CA ILE A 135 -14.01 3.02 -10.69
C ILE A 135 -12.81 3.75 -10.07
N SER A 136 -12.72 3.85 -8.76
CA SER A 136 -11.62 4.59 -8.13
C SER A 136 -11.16 4.04 -6.79
N ASN A 137 -9.95 4.45 -6.38
CA ASN A 137 -9.38 4.22 -5.05
C ASN A 137 -9.33 2.74 -4.66
N ILE A 138 -8.98 1.85 -5.59
CA ILE A 138 -8.93 0.41 -5.33
C ILE A 138 -7.58 -0.19 -5.73
N THR A 139 -7.13 -1.20 -4.98
CA THR A 139 -6.00 -2.06 -5.37
C THR A 139 -6.52 -3.45 -5.71
N ILE A 140 -6.19 -3.94 -6.91
CA ILE A 140 -6.51 -5.31 -7.34
C ILE A 140 -5.22 -6.10 -7.51
N ASP A 141 -5.18 -7.30 -6.93
CA ASP A 141 -4.13 -8.30 -7.08
C ASP A 141 -4.73 -9.63 -7.55
N GLY A 142 -4.05 -10.33 -8.45
CA GLY A 142 -4.48 -11.65 -8.89
C GLY A 142 -4.00 -12.05 -10.28
N LYS A 143 -4.75 -12.94 -10.92
CA LYS A 143 -4.41 -13.56 -12.20
C LYS A 143 -5.63 -13.74 -13.10
N ILE A 144 -5.45 -13.42 -14.38
CA ILE A 144 -6.41 -13.69 -15.46
C ILE A 144 -5.75 -14.61 -16.48
N ILE A 145 -6.38 -15.74 -16.77
CA ILE A 145 -5.96 -16.69 -17.79
C ILE A 145 -6.93 -16.59 -18.97
N LEU A 146 -6.43 -16.07 -20.08
CA LEU A 146 -7.11 -16.09 -21.36
C LEU A 146 -6.86 -17.45 -22.05
N ASN A 147 -7.69 -18.43 -21.68
CA ASN A 147 -7.71 -19.74 -22.30
C ASN A 147 -8.91 -19.81 -23.25
N ASN A 148 -8.73 -19.49 -24.54
CA ASN A 148 -9.87 -19.46 -25.44
C ASN A 148 -9.61 -20.05 -26.83
N SER A 149 -10.46 -20.99 -27.25
CA SER A 149 -10.55 -21.49 -28.63
C SER A 149 -11.68 -20.84 -29.45
N SER A 150 -12.24 -19.73 -28.99
CA SER A 150 -13.42 -19.08 -29.54
C SER A 150 -13.13 -18.19 -30.76
N THR A 151 -14.13 -18.07 -31.64
CA THR A 151 -14.12 -17.20 -32.82
C THR A 151 -14.68 -15.79 -32.56
N GLU A 152 -15.01 -15.41 -31.32
CA GLU A 152 -14.44 -14.17 -30.74
C GLU A 152 -13.99 -13.07 -31.69
N PRO A 153 -14.82 -12.14 -32.22
CA PRO A 153 -14.24 -11.02 -32.97
C PRO A 153 -13.36 -10.12 -32.09
N ILE A 154 -13.69 -9.96 -30.80
CA ILE A 154 -13.02 -9.01 -29.90
C ILE A 154 -12.92 -9.58 -28.48
N PHE A 155 -11.78 -9.34 -27.82
CA PHE A 155 -11.55 -9.61 -26.41
C PHE A 155 -11.06 -8.35 -25.70
N TYR A 156 -11.65 -8.08 -24.54
CA TYR A 156 -11.26 -6.99 -23.65
C TYR A 156 -10.78 -7.60 -22.34
N ILE A 157 -9.50 -7.42 -22.03
CA ILE A 157 -8.86 -7.98 -20.84
C ILE A 157 -8.18 -6.85 -20.07
N GLY A 158 -8.61 -6.63 -18.84
CA GLY A 158 -8.06 -5.64 -17.95
C GLY A 158 -8.08 -6.12 -16.51
N GLY A 159 -7.01 -5.95 -15.73
CA GLY A 159 -7.00 -6.41 -14.34
C GLY A 159 -8.15 -5.85 -13.50
N ILE A 160 -8.49 -4.57 -13.71
CA ILE A 160 -9.60 -3.89 -13.01
C ILE A 160 -10.86 -3.92 -13.87
N ILE A 161 -10.79 -3.46 -15.12
CA ILE A 161 -11.95 -3.32 -16.01
C ILE A 161 -11.66 -3.92 -17.38
N ALA A 162 -12.48 -4.83 -17.89
CA ALA A 162 -12.39 -5.23 -19.29
C ALA A 162 -12.73 -4.06 -20.24
N ASN A 163 -13.94 -3.51 -20.14
CA ASN A 163 -14.40 -2.35 -20.91
C ASN A 163 -15.08 -1.30 -20.01
N GLY A 164 -14.68 -0.03 -20.12
CA GLY A 164 -15.40 1.00 -19.37
C GLY A 164 -15.07 2.46 -19.69
N LYS A 165 -15.57 3.35 -18.84
CA LYS A 165 -15.39 4.80 -18.95
C LYS A 165 -14.11 5.28 -18.28
N SER A 166 -13.96 5.10 -16.97
CA SER A 166 -12.78 5.66 -16.28
C SER A 166 -12.32 4.89 -15.06
N ILE A 167 -11.00 4.94 -14.85
CA ILE A 167 -10.34 4.49 -13.62
C ILE A 167 -9.53 5.65 -13.04
N ALA A 168 -9.60 5.84 -11.72
CA ALA A 168 -8.81 6.86 -11.02
C ALA A 168 -8.15 6.34 -9.72
N ASN A 169 -6.94 6.82 -9.40
CA ASN A 169 -6.26 6.58 -8.12
C ASN A 169 -6.21 5.09 -7.72
N SER A 170 -5.90 4.20 -8.66
CA SER A 170 -6.03 2.75 -8.46
C SER A 170 -4.77 2.01 -8.87
N THR A 171 -4.59 0.81 -8.30
CA THR A 171 -3.44 -0.05 -8.56
C THR A 171 -3.91 -1.40 -9.08
N SER A 172 -3.24 -1.93 -10.11
CA SER A 172 -3.45 -3.29 -10.61
C SER A 172 -2.14 -4.08 -10.64
N ASN A 173 -2.08 -5.14 -9.85
CA ASN A 173 -0.98 -6.11 -9.81
C ASN A 173 -1.42 -7.44 -10.44
N VAL A 174 -2.24 -7.38 -11.50
CA VAL A 174 -2.85 -8.56 -12.10
C VAL A 174 -1.99 -9.13 -13.21
N ASP A 175 -1.62 -10.40 -13.08
CA ASP A 175 -0.97 -11.17 -14.15
C ASP A 175 -1.99 -11.59 -15.21
N ILE A 176 -1.64 -11.45 -16.48
CA ILE A 176 -2.47 -11.81 -17.62
C ILE A 176 -1.71 -12.81 -18.50
N GLU A 177 -2.23 -14.04 -18.55
CA GLU A 177 -1.62 -15.15 -19.28
C GLU A 177 -2.49 -15.57 -20.47
N LEU A 178 -1.90 -15.55 -21.68
CA LEU A 178 -2.53 -16.00 -22.91
C LEU A 178 -2.08 -17.44 -23.23
N VAL A 179 -3.03 -18.39 -23.20
CA VAL A 179 -2.68 -19.82 -23.37
C VAL A 179 -2.91 -20.30 -24.80
N LYS A 180 -3.97 -19.86 -25.50
CA LYS A 180 -4.28 -20.31 -26.88
C LYS A 180 -5.00 -19.24 -27.72
N PRO A 181 -4.42 -18.06 -27.97
CA PRO A 181 -5.13 -17.02 -28.72
C PRO A 181 -5.51 -17.48 -30.13
N TYR A 182 -6.79 -17.29 -30.49
CA TYR A 182 -7.34 -17.53 -31.83
C TYR A 182 -6.86 -16.50 -32.86
N SER A 183 -6.44 -16.99 -34.04
CA SER A 183 -6.05 -16.17 -35.19
C SER A 183 -7.26 -15.57 -35.89
N GLY A 184 -7.41 -14.24 -35.86
CA GLY A 184 -8.55 -13.54 -36.46
C GLY A 184 -9.36 -12.68 -35.47
N THR A 185 -8.97 -12.72 -34.20
CA THR A 185 -9.55 -11.96 -33.11
C THR A 185 -8.76 -10.67 -32.85
N ASN A 186 -9.45 -9.60 -32.43
CA ASN A 186 -8.81 -8.40 -31.89
C ASN A 186 -8.68 -8.51 -30.37
N TYR A 187 -7.45 -8.50 -29.86
CA TYR A 187 -7.19 -8.50 -28.43
C TYR A 187 -6.93 -7.10 -27.91
N TYR A 188 -7.63 -6.68 -26.86
CA TYR A 188 -7.44 -5.42 -26.16
C TYR A 188 -7.03 -5.77 -24.74
N ILE A 189 -5.74 -5.67 -24.43
CA ILE A 189 -5.17 -6.20 -23.20
C ILE A 189 -4.42 -5.09 -22.47
N GLY A 190 -4.81 -4.82 -21.23
CA GLY A 190 -4.07 -3.91 -20.36
C GLY A 190 -3.96 -4.45 -18.94
N GLY A 191 -2.88 -4.12 -18.24
CA GLY A 191 -2.75 -4.52 -16.83
C GLY A 191 -3.87 -3.98 -15.95
N ALA A 192 -4.44 -2.81 -16.28
CA ALA A 192 -5.60 -2.24 -15.59
C ALA A 192 -6.89 -2.34 -16.43
N ALA A 193 -6.82 -2.01 -17.73
CA ALA A 193 -8.00 -1.96 -18.58
C ALA A 193 -7.81 -2.54 -19.99
N GLY A 194 -8.79 -3.27 -20.51
CA GLY A 194 -8.77 -3.70 -21.92
C GLY A 194 -9.06 -2.52 -22.86
N TYR A 195 -10.25 -1.93 -22.70
CA TYR A 195 -10.71 -0.76 -23.45
C TYR A 195 -11.31 0.27 -22.49
N ILE A 196 -10.81 1.50 -22.54
CA ILE A 196 -11.14 2.53 -21.55
C ILE A 196 -11.22 3.91 -22.21
N GLU A 197 -11.98 4.84 -21.65
CA GLU A 197 -11.90 6.25 -22.08
C GLU A 197 -10.78 6.98 -21.33
N ASN A 198 -10.78 6.96 -20.00
CA ASN A 198 -9.83 7.74 -19.21
C ASN A 198 -9.16 6.94 -18.09
N LEU A 199 -7.85 7.14 -17.93
CA LEU A 199 -7.08 6.67 -16.80
C LEU A 199 -6.38 7.85 -16.13
N SER A 200 -6.44 7.92 -14.81
CA SER A 200 -5.71 8.95 -14.06
C SER A 200 -5.12 8.37 -12.78
N ARG A 201 -3.83 8.61 -12.54
CA ARG A 201 -3.14 8.15 -11.33
C ARG A 201 -3.26 6.64 -11.13
N ILE A 202 -2.93 5.89 -12.18
CA ILE A 202 -2.97 4.44 -12.17
C ILE A 202 -1.56 3.88 -12.03
N LYS A 203 -1.43 2.81 -11.24
CA LYS A 203 -0.22 2.00 -11.14
C LYS A 203 -0.47 0.59 -11.69
N THR A 204 0.44 0.06 -12.50
CA THR A 204 0.40 -1.35 -12.93
C THR A 204 1.73 -2.04 -12.77
N THR A 205 1.72 -3.30 -12.33
CA THR A 205 2.94 -4.09 -12.11
C THR A 205 2.88 -5.53 -12.63
N GLY A 206 1.70 -6.02 -13.01
CA GLY A 206 1.52 -7.43 -13.42
C GLY A 206 2.25 -7.81 -14.71
N HIS A 207 2.41 -9.11 -14.91
CA HIS A 207 3.03 -9.69 -16.09
C HIS A 207 1.98 -9.96 -17.19
N ILE A 208 2.27 -9.58 -18.43
CA ILE A 208 1.44 -9.89 -19.61
C ILE A 208 2.24 -10.82 -20.51
N ASN A 209 1.85 -12.08 -20.60
CA ASN A 209 2.59 -13.08 -21.36
C ASN A 209 1.74 -14.04 -22.18
N SER A 210 2.40 -14.79 -23.05
CA SER A 210 1.81 -15.90 -23.78
C SER A 210 2.62 -17.17 -23.57
N THR A 211 1.98 -18.25 -23.14
CA THR A 211 2.65 -19.56 -22.93
C THR A 211 2.72 -20.43 -24.16
N ASP A 212 2.05 -20.04 -25.24
CA ASP A 212 2.01 -20.79 -26.49
C ASP A 212 2.53 -19.96 -27.67
N TYR A 213 3.15 -20.65 -28.63
CA TYR A 213 3.72 -20.12 -29.88
C TYR A 213 2.60 -19.83 -30.90
N ASN A 214 1.61 -19.00 -30.54
CA ASN A 214 0.35 -18.87 -31.30
C ASN A 214 -0.14 -17.43 -31.57
N ASN A 215 -1.21 -17.34 -32.36
CA ASN A 215 -1.50 -16.28 -33.32
C ASN A 215 -2.20 -15.02 -32.76
N ILE A 216 -1.47 -14.10 -32.13
CA ILE A 216 -1.99 -12.73 -32.02
C ILE A 216 -1.82 -12.05 -33.38
N SER A 217 -2.82 -12.20 -34.27
CA SER A 217 -2.81 -11.54 -35.57
C SER A 217 -3.13 -10.04 -35.45
N LYS A 218 -3.96 -9.64 -34.48
CA LYS A 218 -4.36 -8.26 -34.21
C LYS A 218 -4.48 -8.03 -32.71
N GLY A 219 -3.86 -6.98 -32.20
CA GLY A 219 -3.77 -6.78 -30.76
C GLY A 219 -3.36 -5.37 -30.38
N TYR A 220 -3.99 -4.86 -29.33
CA TYR A 220 -3.72 -3.61 -28.67
C TYR A 220 -3.35 -3.96 -27.23
N ILE A 221 -2.06 -3.94 -26.92
CA ILE A 221 -1.52 -4.47 -25.68
C ILE A 221 -0.76 -3.37 -24.97
N GLY A 222 -1.17 -3.01 -23.76
CA GLY A 222 -0.47 -2.05 -22.92
C GLY A 222 -0.13 -2.63 -21.56
N GLY A 223 0.93 -2.16 -20.93
CA GLY A 223 1.18 -2.49 -19.53
C GLY A 223 0.04 -2.02 -18.61
N MET A 224 -0.72 -1.01 -19.04
CA MET A 224 -1.85 -0.43 -18.31
C MET A 224 -3.17 -0.54 -19.06
N ALA A 225 -3.21 -0.13 -20.33
CA ALA A 225 -4.41 -0.16 -21.16
C ALA A 225 -4.18 -0.81 -22.51
N GLY A 226 -5.09 -1.68 -22.97
CA GLY A 226 -5.04 -2.14 -24.35
C GLY A 226 -5.31 -0.98 -25.31
N PHE A 227 -6.42 -0.28 -25.09
CA PHE A 227 -6.85 0.85 -25.91
C PHE A 227 -7.51 1.91 -25.05
N SER A 228 -7.07 3.15 -25.19
CA SER A 228 -7.68 4.34 -24.59
C SER A 228 -8.32 5.21 -25.66
N THR A 229 -9.56 5.66 -25.47
CA THR A 229 -10.24 6.64 -26.34
C THR A 229 -10.12 8.08 -25.87
N GLY A 230 -9.60 8.31 -24.67
CA GLY A 230 -9.44 9.62 -24.07
C GLY A 230 -8.02 9.80 -23.54
N SER A 231 -7.90 10.12 -22.25
CA SER A 231 -6.64 10.54 -21.65
C SER A 231 -6.08 9.50 -20.67
N ILE A 232 -4.76 9.33 -20.69
CA ILE A 232 -4.00 8.65 -19.65
C ILE A 232 -3.10 9.68 -18.99
N LEU A 233 -3.36 9.97 -17.72
CA LEU A 233 -2.78 11.11 -17.01
C LEU A 233 -2.08 10.65 -15.73
N GLU A 234 -0.90 11.21 -15.44
CA GLU A 234 -0.22 11.07 -14.13
C GLU A 234 -0.09 9.61 -13.69
N SER A 235 0.22 8.69 -14.61
CA SER A 235 0.14 7.24 -14.38
C SER A 235 1.50 6.53 -14.58
N ALA A 236 1.70 5.43 -13.87
CA ALA A 236 2.96 4.68 -13.89
C ALA A 236 2.73 3.20 -14.20
N SER A 237 3.51 2.63 -15.11
CA SER A 237 3.53 1.19 -15.37
C SER A 237 4.94 0.64 -15.16
N SER A 238 5.03 -0.40 -14.35
CA SER A 238 6.20 -1.27 -14.20
C SER A 238 5.92 -2.67 -14.74
N SER A 239 4.80 -2.85 -15.46
CA SER A 239 4.37 -4.14 -15.99
C SER A 239 5.42 -4.76 -16.91
N GLU A 240 5.58 -6.08 -16.81
CA GLU A 240 6.47 -6.85 -17.67
C GLU A 240 5.64 -7.44 -18.83
N ILE A 241 6.02 -7.16 -20.08
CA ILE A 241 5.34 -7.68 -21.27
C ILE A 241 6.29 -8.59 -22.04
N ASP A 242 5.98 -9.89 -22.10
CA ASP A 242 6.76 -10.92 -22.79
C ASP A 242 5.89 -11.70 -23.79
N LEU A 243 6.04 -11.38 -25.08
CA LEU A 243 5.17 -11.89 -26.14
C LEU A 243 5.97 -12.53 -27.28
N PRO A 244 6.05 -13.88 -27.33
CA PRO A 244 6.56 -14.62 -28.48
C PRO A 244 5.47 -14.75 -29.56
N ILE A 245 5.46 -13.83 -30.53
CA ILE A 245 4.50 -13.78 -31.65
C ILE A 245 5.06 -14.55 -32.85
N HIS A 246 4.47 -15.71 -33.19
CA HIS A 246 5.05 -16.62 -34.18
C HIS A 246 4.20 -16.91 -35.42
N ARG A 247 2.89 -16.65 -35.39
CA ARG A 247 2.00 -16.95 -36.52
C ARG A 247 0.93 -15.86 -36.66
N GLY A 248 0.67 -15.38 -37.87
CA GLY A 248 -0.30 -14.32 -38.12
C GLY A 248 -0.45 -14.05 -39.61
N ASN A 249 -1.70 -13.86 -40.06
CA ASN A 249 -2.01 -13.31 -41.38
C ASN A 249 -2.32 -11.83 -41.20
N ASP A 250 -1.70 -10.96 -42.02
CA ASP A 250 -2.05 -9.56 -42.30
C ASP A 250 -2.85 -8.81 -41.21
N GLY A 251 -2.24 -8.59 -40.04
CA GLY A 251 -2.83 -7.77 -38.99
C GLY A 251 -1.84 -6.85 -38.29
N THR A 252 -2.39 -5.94 -37.48
CA THR A 252 -1.65 -4.86 -36.81
C THR A 252 -1.57 -5.14 -35.31
N LEU A 253 -0.36 -5.04 -34.77
CA LEU A 253 -0.09 -5.14 -33.35
C LEU A 253 0.40 -3.79 -32.84
N ASN A 254 -0.27 -3.24 -31.84
CA ASN A 254 0.15 -2.02 -31.16
C ASN A 254 0.47 -2.38 -29.72
N ILE A 255 1.74 -2.29 -29.34
CA ILE A 255 2.24 -2.73 -28.03
C ILE A 255 2.92 -1.56 -27.33
N GLY A 256 2.42 -1.18 -26.16
CA GLY A 256 2.95 -0.08 -25.35
C GLY A 256 3.34 -0.52 -23.94
N GLY A 257 4.39 0.04 -23.36
CA GLY A 257 4.66 -0.15 -21.93
C GLY A 257 3.57 0.47 -21.03
N ILE A 258 2.90 1.54 -21.49
CA ILE A 258 1.71 2.11 -20.85
C ILE A 258 0.45 1.65 -21.59
N VAL A 259 0.37 1.89 -22.90
CA VAL A 259 -0.87 1.70 -23.64
C VAL A 259 -0.64 1.17 -25.05
N GLY A 260 -1.42 0.16 -25.45
CA GLY A 260 -1.38 -0.35 -26.81
C GLY A 260 -1.78 0.71 -27.81
N THR A 261 -2.97 1.32 -27.65
CA THR A 261 -3.43 2.42 -28.51
C THR A 261 -4.04 3.58 -27.75
N PHE A 262 -3.71 4.80 -28.16
CA PHE A 262 -4.01 6.00 -27.39
C PHE A 262 -4.59 7.17 -28.22
N TYR A 263 -5.07 8.19 -27.49
CA TYR A 263 -5.31 9.55 -27.97
C TYR A 263 -4.41 10.53 -27.23
N THR A 264 -4.57 10.66 -25.91
CA THR A 264 -3.75 11.55 -25.07
C THR A 264 -3.01 10.77 -23.99
N ILE A 265 -1.70 10.98 -23.89
CA ILE A 265 -0.87 10.49 -22.78
C ILE A 265 -0.05 11.65 -22.22
N GLU A 266 -0.25 11.95 -20.95
CA GLU A 266 0.41 13.05 -20.28
C GLU A 266 0.96 12.64 -18.91
N ASN A 267 2.17 13.09 -18.60
CA ASN A 267 2.77 12.90 -17.28
C ASN A 267 2.82 11.42 -16.87
N CYS A 268 3.17 10.50 -17.78
CA CYS A 268 3.25 9.08 -17.49
C CYS A 268 4.70 8.57 -17.47
N ILE A 269 4.93 7.49 -16.70
CA ILE A 269 6.25 6.86 -16.61
C ILE A 269 6.17 5.34 -16.81
N PHE A 270 7.02 4.81 -17.69
CA PHE A 270 7.20 3.37 -17.87
C PHE A 270 8.55 2.92 -17.31
N THR A 271 8.53 1.89 -16.46
CA THR A 271 9.71 1.30 -15.80
C THR A 271 9.76 -0.24 -15.88
N GLY A 272 8.85 -0.85 -16.65
CA GLY A 272 8.78 -2.29 -16.80
C GLY A 272 9.70 -2.82 -17.90
N SER A 273 9.40 -4.01 -18.40
CA SER A 273 10.13 -4.61 -19.53
C SER A 273 9.24 -4.86 -20.73
N LEU A 274 9.79 -4.69 -21.93
CA LEU A 274 9.17 -5.10 -23.19
C LEU A 274 10.07 -6.12 -23.88
N LYS A 275 9.59 -7.36 -24.03
CA LYS A 275 10.28 -8.44 -24.74
C LYS A 275 9.35 -9.00 -25.82
N ILE A 276 9.50 -8.50 -27.04
CA ILE A 276 8.58 -8.77 -28.13
C ILE A 276 9.31 -9.46 -29.27
N ASN A 277 8.98 -10.72 -29.53
CA ASN A 277 9.58 -11.47 -30.62
C ASN A 277 8.52 -11.73 -31.69
N ASN A 278 8.56 -10.99 -32.80
CA ASN A 278 7.62 -11.12 -33.91
C ASN A 278 8.29 -11.84 -35.11
N ASN A 279 7.91 -13.10 -35.33
CA ASN A 279 8.40 -13.91 -36.46
C ASN A 279 7.38 -14.01 -37.61
N THR A 280 6.49 -13.03 -37.72
CA THR A 280 5.41 -13.01 -38.71
C THR A 280 5.54 -11.84 -39.67
N ASN A 281 4.76 -11.83 -40.75
CA ASN A 281 4.63 -10.67 -41.64
C ASN A 281 3.75 -9.55 -41.05
N ASN A 282 3.27 -9.67 -39.80
CA ASN A 282 2.44 -8.65 -39.18
C ASN A 282 3.20 -7.32 -39.04
N ILE A 283 2.48 -6.22 -39.22
CA ILE A 283 2.99 -4.90 -38.88
C ILE A 283 2.81 -4.72 -37.38
N ALA A 284 3.94 -4.65 -36.66
CA ALA A 284 3.96 -4.44 -35.22
C ALA A 284 4.58 -3.09 -34.89
N PHE A 285 3.87 -2.31 -34.09
CA PHE A 285 4.22 -1.00 -33.59
C PHE A 285 4.49 -1.12 -32.09
N ILE A 286 5.73 -0.83 -31.66
CA ILE A 286 6.17 -1.02 -30.27
C ILE A 286 6.67 0.29 -29.68
N GLY A 287 6.02 0.74 -28.61
CA GLY A 287 6.40 1.92 -27.84
C GLY A 287 6.70 1.56 -26.38
N GLY A 288 7.71 2.16 -25.76
CA GLY A 288 7.84 2.09 -24.29
C GLY A 288 6.70 2.84 -23.58
N ILE A 289 6.11 3.87 -24.21
CA ILE A 289 4.91 4.55 -23.71
C ILE A 289 3.67 4.09 -24.48
N GLY A 290 3.58 4.43 -25.78
CA GLY A 290 2.41 4.16 -26.61
C GLY A 290 2.72 3.28 -27.81
N GLY A 291 1.95 2.20 -28.01
CA GLY A 291 2.16 1.27 -29.11
C GLY A 291 1.73 1.82 -30.47
N GLY A 292 0.57 2.47 -30.58
CA GLY A 292 0.08 3.03 -31.83
C GLY A 292 -1.11 3.95 -31.62
N LEU A 293 -1.63 4.52 -32.69
CA LEU A 293 -2.76 5.45 -32.62
C LEU A 293 -4.04 4.85 -33.19
N SER A 294 -5.16 5.32 -32.65
CA SER A 294 -6.50 4.94 -33.09
C SER A 294 -7.03 5.85 -34.20
N GLN A 295 -6.55 7.10 -34.26
CA GLN A 295 -6.88 8.12 -35.25
C GLN A 295 -5.59 8.84 -35.66
N ASN A 296 -5.67 9.64 -36.72
CA ASN A 296 -4.49 10.37 -37.20
C ASN A 296 -3.99 11.39 -36.16
N SER A 297 -4.83 11.92 -35.25
CA SER A 297 -4.40 12.89 -34.24
C SER A 297 -4.21 12.33 -32.83
N GLY A 298 -3.14 12.76 -32.15
CA GLY A 298 -2.81 12.34 -30.80
C GLY A 298 -1.84 13.29 -30.08
N PHE A 299 -1.85 13.22 -28.75
CA PHE A 299 -1.11 14.09 -27.85
C PHE A 299 -0.26 13.26 -26.91
N ILE A 300 1.05 13.46 -26.92
CA ILE A 300 1.96 12.74 -26.04
C ILE A 300 2.99 13.71 -25.44
N PHE A 301 2.86 13.97 -24.14
CA PHE A 301 3.59 15.02 -23.45
C PHE A 301 4.14 14.61 -22.10
N ASN A 302 5.33 15.09 -21.76
CA ASN A 302 5.89 14.96 -20.42
C ASN A 302 5.97 13.50 -19.93
N ASN A 303 6.24 12.56 -20.82
CA ASN A 303 6.36 11.14 -20.46
C ASN A 303 7.82 10.72 -20.33
N ILE A 304 8.06 9.70 -19.51
CA ILE A 304 9.39 9.17 -19.27
C ILE A 304 9.40 7.65 -19.47
N ALA A 305 10.25 7.15 -20.36
CA ALA A 305 10.49 5.71 -20.55
C ALA A 305 11.85 5.31 -20.00
N ILE A 306 11.85 4.47 -18.96
CA ILE A 306 13.04 3.91 -18.29
C ILE A 306 12.84 2.39 -18.21
N PRO A 307 12.73 1.69 -19.36
CA PRO A 307 12.52 0.25 -19.33
C PRO A 307 13.69 -0.46 -18.65
N THR A 308 13.41 -1.54 -17.93
CA THR A 308 14.44 -2.46 -17.41
C THR A 308 15.00 -3.36 -18.51
N SER A 309 14.18 -3.65 -19.53
CA SER A 309 14.57 -4.32 -20.77
C SER A 309 13.67 -3.85 -21.92
N PHE A 310 14.27 -3.68 -23.10
CA PHE A 310 13.58 -3.37 -24.34
C PHE A 310 14.19 -4.25 -25.45
N GLU A 311 13.58 -5.39 -25.70
CA GLU A 311 14.07 -6.44 -26.59
C GLU A 311 13.05 -6.68 -27.70
N THR A 312 13.45 -6.47 -28.96
CA THR A 312 12.61 -6.77 -30.12
C THR A 312 13.44 -7.18 -31.33
N ASN A 313 12.88 -8.06 -32.17
CA ASN A 313 13.46 -8.45 -33.46
C ASN A 313 12.83 -7.67 -34.64
N ILE A 314 11.93 -6.71 -34.37
CA ILE A 314 11.30 -5.85 -35.38
C ILE A 314 12.25 -4.71 -35.75
N SER A 315 12.32 -4.38 -37.04
CA SER A 315 13.31 -3.43 -37.57
C SER A 315 12.77 -2.08 -38.03
N ARG A 316 11.44 -1.85 -38.01
CA ARG A 316 10.82 -0.67 -38.66
C ARG A 316 10.00 0.23 -37.75
N TYR A 317 9.15 -0.32 -36.89
CA TYR A 317 8.18 0.47 -36.11
C TYR A 317 8.35 0.19 -34.61
N TYR A 318 9.47 0.64 -34.04
CA TYR A 318 9.73 0.54 -32.60
C TYR A 318 10.47 1.77 -32.07
N GLY A 319 10.22 2.13 -30.82
CA GLY A 319 10.92 3.19 -30.08
C GLY A 319 10.50 3.23 -28.61
N GLN A 320 11.28 3.85 -27.72
CA GLN A 320 10.93 3.86 -26.28
C GLN A 320 9.78 4.81 -25.91
N ILE A 321 9.40 5.78 -26.74
CA ILE A 321 8.20 6.59 -26.49
C ILE A 321 7.06 6.06 -27.35
N ILE A 322 7.14 6.27 -28.67
CA ILE A 322 6.21 5.78 -29.68
C ILE A 322 7.01 5.27 -30.89
N PRO A 323 6.42 4.44 -31.76
CA PRO A 323 7.14 3.85 -32.89
C PRO A 323 7.13 4.66 -34.20
N PHE A 324 6.29 5.69 -34.33
CA PHE A 324 6.29 6.64 -35.44
C PHE A 324 5.65 7.98 -35.01
N GLU A 325 6.06 9.08 -35.61
CA GLU A 325 5.38 10.38 -35.55
C GLU A 325 4.66 10.62 -36.88
N SER A 326 3.44 11.12 -36.83
CA SER A 326 2.73 11.67 -37.98
C SER A 326 2.54 13.17 -37.78
N GLU A 327 2.32 13.93 -38.85
CA GLU A 327 2.11 15.39 -38.79
C GLU A 327 0.93 15.77 -37.86
N ASP A 328 0.02 14.84 -37.65
CA ASP A 328 -1.14 14.98 -36.80
C ASP A 328 -0.86 14.64 -35.31
N ILE A 329 0.36 14.21 -34.95
CA ILE A 329 0.79 13.92 -33.58
C ILE A 329 1.56 15.09 -33.01
N SER A 330 1.18 15.51 -31.81
CA SER A 330 1.96 16.42 -30.98
C SER A 330 2.78 15.62 -29.96
N CYS A 331 4.07 15.43 -30.23
CA CYS A 331 5.00 14.73 -29.35
C CYS A 331 6.05 15.70 -28.79
N PHE A 332 5.90 16.10 -27.52
CA PHE A 332 6.82 17.08 -26.92
C PHE A 332 7.24 16.70 -25.50
N TYR A 333 8.50 17.01 -25.16
CA TYR A 333 9.04 16.86 -23.80
C TYR A 333 8.93 15.43 -23.25
N ASN A 334 9.14 14.43 -24.11
CA ASN A 334 9.20 13.04 -23.70
C ASN A 334 10.67 12.62 -23.59
N TYR A 335 11.02 11.86 -22.55
CA TYR A 335 12.39 11.45 -22.25
C TYR A 335 12.53 9.93 -22.24
N TYR A 336 13.60 9.40 -22.82
CA TYR A 336 13.89 7.96 -22.79
C TYR A 336 15.37 7.69 -22.46
N LEU A 337 15.69 6.47 -22.01
CA LEU A 337 17.07 6.08 -21.75
C LEU A 337 17.85 5.87 -23.05
N SER A 338 18.96 6.58 -23.21
CA SER A 338 19.86 6.44 -24.38
C SER A 338 20.58 5.10 -24.46
N ASP A 339 20.52 4.29 -23.40
CA ASP A 339 21.26 3.03 -23.27
C ASP A 339 20.63 1.88 -24.07
N PHE A 340 19.38 2.05 -24.55
CA PHE A 340 18.68 1.07 -25.38
C PHE A 340 18.58 1.52 -26.84
N ASP A 341 18.50 0.55 -27.74
CA ASP A 341 18.21 0.80 -29.16
C ASP A 341 16.79 1.36 -29.32
N ASN A 342 16.68 2.49 -30.01
CA ASN A 342 15.43 3.23 -30.21
C ASN A 342 14.93 3.19 -31.66
N GLY A 343 15.44 2.25 -32.46
CA GLY A 343 15.09 2.18 -33.87
C GLY A 343 15.60 3.38 -34.65
N ASN A 344 15.05 3.59 -35.84
CA ASN A 344 15.59 4.55 -36.79
C ASN A 344 15.09 5.99 -36.58
N GLU A 345 14.02 6.21 -35.81
CA GLU A 345 13.44 7.53 -35.56
C GLU A 345 13.00 7.66 -34.09
N PRO A 346 13.88 8.07 -33.18
CA PRO A 346 13.51 8.19 -31.78
C PRO A 346 12.63 9.43 -31.55
N TYR A 347 11.38 9.22 -31.18
CA TYR A 347 10.47 10.30 -30.81
C TYR A 347 10.64 10.65 -29.33
N GLY A 348 11.22 11.81 -29.04
CA GLY A 348 11.59 12.23 -27.69
C GLY A 348 13.10 12.50 -27.55
N GLU A 349 13.50 12.92 -26.35
CA GLU A 349 14.88 13.26 -26.01
C GLU A 349 15.55 12.07 -25.30
N GLY A 350 16.57 11.50 -25.94
CA GLY A 350 17.38 10.44 -25.36
C GLY A 350 18.37 10.99 -24.34
N VAL A 351 18.31 10.48 -23.12
CA VAL A 351 19.11 10.96 -21.98
C VAL A 351 19.73 9.80 -21.21
N THR A 352 20.83 10.07 -20.50
CA THR A 352 21.50 9.06 -19.69
C THR A 352 20.75 8.81 -18.37
N SER A 353 20.99 7.65 -17.76
CA SER A 353 20.50 7.37 -16.40
C SER A 353 20.96 8.45 -15.40
N ASP A 354 22.20 8.93 -15.50
CA ASP A 354 22.74 9.95 -14.60
C ASP A 354 22.02 11.29 -14.74
N TYR A 355 21.62 11.66 -15.96
CA TYR A 355 20.85 12.87 -16.20
C TYR A 355 19.49 12.81 -15.50
N LEU A 356 18.75 11.70 -15.67
CA LEU A 356 17.45 11.48 -15.02
C LEU A 356 17.57 11.40 -13.49
N LYS A 357 18.71 10.92 -12.97
CA LYS A 357 18.99 10.82 -11.52
C LYS A 357 19.68 12.06 -10.93
N SER A 358 19.87 13.12 -11.71
CA SER A 358 20.59 14.32 -11.26
C SER A 358 19.84 15.10 -10.17
N GLY A 359 18.53 14.85 -9.99
CA GLY A 359 17.67 15.61 -9.08
C GLY A 359 17.21 16.95 -9.63
N ASN A 360 17.69 17.36 -10.81
CA ASN A 360 17.21 18.55 -11.49
C ASN A 360 15.86 18.28 -12.16
N ALA A 361 14.98 19.28 -12.15
CA ALA A 361 13.73 19.22 -12.87
C ALA A 361 13.96 19.13 -14.38
N LEU A 362 13.22 18.26 -15.05
CA LEU A 362 13.23 18.15 -16.50
C LEU A 362 12.50 19.35 -17.14
N PRO A 363 12.94 19.83 -18.32
CA PRO A 363 12.25 20.88 -19.06
C PRO A 363 10.75 20.60 -19.24
N ASN A 364 9.91 21.56 -18.85
CA ASN A 364 8.43 21.53 -18.93
C ASN A 364 7.70 20.50 -18.05
N PHE A 365 8.41 19.81 -17.16
CA PHE A 365 7.78 18.97 -16.14
C PHE A 365 7.37 19.83 -14.94
N ASP A 366 6.09 19.81 -14.59
CA ASP A 366 5.58 20.51 -13.39
C ASP A 366 6.07 19.80 -12.12
N THR A 367 6.81 20.53 -11.27
CA THR A 367 7.31 20.01 -9.99
C THR A 367 6.22 19.85 -8.93
N ASN A 368 4.97 20.27 -9.19
CA ASN A 368 3.82 19.88 -8.37
C ASN A 368 3.32 18.46 -8.70
N ILE A 369 3.59 17.98 -9.91
CA ILE A 369 3.22 16.64 -10.38
C ILE A 369 4.40 15.68 -10.17
N TRP A 370 5.60 16.11 -10.57
CA TRP A 370 6.81 15.30 -10.56
C TRP A 370 7.73 15.65 -9.40
N GLU A 371 8.35 14.62 -8.84
CA GLU A 371 9.43 14.72 -7.87
C GLU A 371 10.75 14.33 -8.54
N PHE A 372 11.74 15.21 -8.38
CA PHE A 372 13.12 14.99 -8.79
C PHE A 372 13.99 15.01 -7.54
N LYS A 373 14.74 13.92 -7.31
CA LYS A 373 15.67 13.82 -6.17
C LYS A 373 16.96 13.17 -6.64
N GLU A 374 18.08 13.72 -6.21
CA GLU A 374 19.41 13.20 -6.55
C GLU A 374 19.52 11.71 -6.22
N GLY A 375 20.07 10.94 -7.15
CA GLY A 375 20.26 9.49 -7.04
C GLY A 375 19.01 8.64 -7.35
N ARG A 376 17.85 9.24 -7.64
CA ARG A 376 16.60 8.52 -7.96
C ARG A 376 16.03 8.96 -9.30
N TYR A 377 15.39 8.04 -10.00
CA TYR A 377 14.61 8.40 -11.19
C TYR A 377 13.43 9.30 -10.81
N PRO A 378 12.92 10.13 -11.74
CA PRO A 378 11.75 10.96 -11.51
C PRO A 378 10.54 10.12 -11.10
N MET A 379 9.73 10.65 -10.19
CA MET A 379 8.55 9.96 -9.67
C MET A 379 7.33 10.88 -9.70
N LEU A 380 6.15 10.30 -9.89
CA LEU A 380 4.89 11.02 -9.76
C LEU A 380 4.52 11.14 -8.29
N LYS A 381 4.32 12.37 -7.80
CA LYS A 381 4.01 12.65 -6.39
C LYS A 381 2.69 12.02 -5.94
N ALA A 382 1.68 12.05 -6.81
CA ALA A 382 0.37 11.45 -6.56
C ALA A 382 0.43 9.93 -6.41
N LEU A 383 1.52 9.30 -6.88
CA LEU A 383 1.73 7.86 -6.88
C LEU A 383 2.79 7.44 -5.84
N LYS A 384 3.18 8.27 -4.88
CA LYS A 384 4.13 7.84 -3.84
C LYS A 384 3.47 6.80 -2.93
N SER A 385 4.14 5.68 -2.71
CA SER A 385 3.69 4.69 -1.72
C SER A 385 3.77 5.28 -0.31
N THR A 386 2.93 4.79 0.60
CA THR A 386 3.03 5.14 2.04
C THR A 386 3.65 3.96 2.77
N TYR A 387 4.74 4.20 3.49
CA TYR A 387 5.41 3.23 4.34
C TYR A 387 5.18 3.56 5.82
N THR A 388 5.17 2.54 6.66
CA THR A 388 4.96 2.68 8.10
C THR A 388 6.24 2.38 8.87
N ILE A 389 6.68 3.34 9.68
CA ILE A 389 7.67 3.10 10.75
C ILE A 389 6.88 2.75 12.01
N SER A 390 7.11 1.55 12.55
CA SER A 390 6.26 0.98 13.59
C SER A 390 7.02 0.62 14.86
N ILE A 391 6.41 0.88 16.01
CA ILE A 391 6.92 0.50 17.34
C ILE A 391 6.03 -0.63 17.86
N PRO A 392 6.53 -1.86 18.02
CA PRO A 392 5.80 -2.94 18.66
C PRO A 392 5.50 -2.61 20.12
N ILE A 393 4.26 -2.87 20.53
CA ILE A 393 3.80 -2.75 21.93
C ILE A 393 3.07 -4.03 22.32
N ASN A 394 2.74 -4.20 23.60
CA ASN A 394 1.97 -5.36 24.04
C ASN A 394 0.62 -5.40 23.28
N ASN A 395 0.39 -6.49 22.55
CA ASN A 395 -0.83 -6.73 21.76
C ASN A 395 -1.11 -5.69 20.66
N GLY A 396 -0.09 -5.01 20.11
CA GLY A 396 -0.30 -4.06 19.02
C GLY A 396 0.98 -3.39 18.50
N ARG A 397 0.80 -2.36 17.66
CA ARG A 397 1.88 -1.52 17.12
C ARG A 397 1.41 -0.06 17.08
N ILE A 398 2.34 0.88 17.23
CA ILE A 398 2.13 2.31 16.95
C ILE A 398 2.87 2.64 15.67
N GLY A 399 2.20 3.22 14.68
CA GLY A 399 2.77 3.53 13.36
C GLY A 399 2.91 5.03 13.10
N LEU A 400 3.97 5.40 12.37
CA LEU A 400 4.12 6.68 11.70
C LEU A 400 4.14 6.41 10.19
N ASN A 401 3.17 6.99 9.47
CA ASN A 401 3.10 6.91 8.01
C ASN A 401 4.03 7.94 7.38
N VAL A 402 4.80 7.50 6.39
CA VAL A 402 5.81 8.28 5.69
C VAL A 402 5.66 8.02 4.19
N LEU A 403 5.61 9.07 3.39
CA LEU A 403 5.58 8.92 1.94
C LEU A 403 6.95 8.46 1.42
N GLU A 404 6.93 7.68 0.35
CA GLU A 404 8.11 7.09 -0.27
C GLU A 404 9.23 8.10 -0.54
N GLY A 405 10.42 7.80 -0.05
CA GLY A 405 11.60 8.65 -0.20
C GLY A 405 11.63 9.91 0.65
N GLU A 406 10.61 10.16 1.48
CA GLU A 406 10.69 11.19 2.52
C GLU A 406 11.59 10.73 3.67
N ASN A 407 12.10 11.71 4.42
CA ASN A 407 12.81 11.44 5.66
C ASN A 407 11.81 11.48 6.83
N ALA A 408 12.06 10.69 7.87
CA ALA A 408 11.23 10.71 9.07
C ALA A 408 12.10 10.66 10.33
N THR A 409 11.80 11.51 11.30
CA THR A 409 12.59 11.62 12.53
C THR A 409 11.77 11.15 13.73
N ILE A 410 12.29 10.16 14.44
CA ILE A 410 11.75 9.73 15.73
C ILE A 410 12.53 10.38 16.88
N THR A 411 11.84 10.64 17.99
CA THR A 411 12.47 11.13 19.22
C THR A 411 12.24 10.14 20.35
N ILE A 412 13.33 9.64 20.93
CA ILE A 412 13.32 8.72 22.06
C ILE A 412 13.51 9.54 23.35
N THR A 413 12.49 9.52 24.21
CA THR A 413 12.51 10.25 25.47
C THR A 413 12.46 9.28 26.64
N PRO A 414 13.62 8.90 27.22
CA PRO A 414 13.66 8.11 28.45
C PRO A 414 12.95 8.83 29.60
N GLU A 415 12.28 8.06 30.46
CA GLU A 415 11.75 8.57 31.73
C GLU A 415 12.87 8.97 32.70
N ALA A 416 12.52 9.76 33.72
CA ALA A 416 13.47 10.17 34.75
C ALA A 416 14.12 8.95 35.44
N GLY A 417 15.46 8.94 35.49
CA GLY A 417 16.24 7.83 36.05
C GLY A 417 16.55 6.71 35.06
N TRP A 418 16.13 6.84 33.80
CA TRP A 418 16.47 5.93 32.71
C TRP A 418 17.25 6.64 31.61
N GLU A 419 18.08 5.88 30.92
CA GLU A 419 18.77 6.30 29.70
C GLU A 419 18.62 5.23 28.63
N LEU A 420 18.68 5.67 27.38
CA LEU A 420 18.70 4.74 26.25
C LEU A 420 19.97 3.90 26.34
N GLN A 421 19.81 2.58 26.39
CA GLN A 421 20.92 1.63 26.29
C GLN A 421 21.19 1.28 24.83
N SER A 422 20.14 0.92 24.09
CA SER A 422 20.25 0.62 22.66
C SER A 422 18.99 0.93 21.88
N LEU A 423 19.17 1.29 20.61
CA LEU A 423 18.12 1.46 19.61
C LEU A 423 18.33 0.42 18.52
N TYR A 424 17.26 -0.30 18.17
CA TYR A 424 17.21 -1.20 17.04
C TYR A 424 16.23 -0.70 15.98
N VAL A 425 16.66 -0.78 14.73
CA VAL A 425 15.82 -0.59 13.54
C VAL A 425 15.87 -1.89 12.75
N ASP A 426 14.72 -2.52 12.52
CA ASP A 426 14.61 -3.83 11.85
C ASP A 426 15.59 -4.86 12.44
N ASP A 427 15.62 -4.93 13.78
CA ASP A 427 16.48 -5.82 14.58
C ASP A 427 18.00 -5.59 14.46
N ILE A 428 18.42 -4.52 13.78
CA ILE A 428 19.83 -4.09 13.68
C ILE A 428 20.11 -2.96 14.68
N ASP A 429 21.26 -2.98 15.35
CA ASP A 429 21.65 -1.96 16.34
C ASP A 429 22.10 -0.65 15.67
N TYR A 430 21.29 0.40 15.84
CA TYR A 430 21.51 1.77 15.33
C TYR A 430 21.89 2.77 16.44
N THR A 431 22.22 2.30 17.65
CA THR A 431 22.49 3.16 18.82
C THR A 431 23.57 4.22 18.54
N HIS A 432 24.60 3.86 17.77
CA HIS A 432 25.72 4.75 17.43
C HIS A 432 25.35 5.88 16.45
N LEU A 433 24.21 5.77 15.76
CA LEU A 433 23.71 6.77 14.81
C LEU A 433 22.70 7.74 15.45
N MET A 434 22.41 7.57 16.74
CA MET A 434 21.59 8.50 17.51
C MET A 434 22.27 9.87 17.61
N ASN A 435 21.56 10.92 17.22
CA ASN A 435 21.96 12.30 17.49
C ASN A 435 21.21 12.81 18.72
N GLY A 436 21.81 12.60 19.89
CA GLY A 436 21.17 12.88 21.18
C GLY A 436 19.97 11.97 21.43
N LYS A 437 18.76 12.53 21.39
CA LYS A 437 17.49 11.80 21.59
C LYS A 437 16.77 11.47 20.28
N LYS A 438 17.38 11.73 19.13
CA LYS A 438 16.73 11.61 17.82
C LYS A 438 17.42 10.59 16.94
N TYR A 439 16.62 9.89 16.15
CA TYR A 439 17.05 9.09 15.01
C TYR A 439 16.25 9.50 13.78
N THR A 440 16.91 9.67 12.66
CA THR A 440 16.29 10.05 11.38
C THR A 440 16.43 8.90 10.41
N PHE A 441 15.30 8.41 9.93
CA PHE A 441 15.21 7.60 8.73
C PHE A 441 15.39 8.50 7.52
N GLU A 442 16.38 8.20 6.70
CA GLU A 442 16.61 8.91 5.45
C GLU A 442 16.02 8.09 4.31
N ASN A 443 15.28 8.75 3.41
CA ASN A 443 14.75 8.16 2.18
C ASN A 443 13.96 6.85 2.43
N VAL A 444 12.87 6.93 3.18
CA VAL A 444 12.06 5.76 3.56
C VAL A 444 11.44 5.11 2.32
N THR A 445 11.87 3.90 1.97
CA THR A 445 11.35 3.13 0.82
C THR A 445 10.77 1.78 1.22
N ASN A 446 10.68 1.49 2.53
CA ASN A 446 10.10 0.27 3.06
C ASN A 446 9.47 0.54 4.43
N ASN A 447 8.60 -0.37 4.87
CA ASN A 447 8.16 -0.39 6.27
C ASN A 447 9.35 -0.68 7.19
N HIS A 448 9.38 -0.05 8.36
CA HIS A 448 10.42 -0.26 9.35
C HIS A 448 9.81 -0.58 10.72
N THR A 449 10.59 -1.28 11.54
CA THR A 449 10.29 -1.56 12.94
C THR A 449 11.34 -0.93 13.84
N VAL A 450 10.90 -0.33 14.95
CA VAL A 450 11.78 0.32 15.93
C VAL A 450 11.60 -0.32 17.30
N SER A 451 12.72 -0.65 17.95
CA SER A 451 12.76 -1.13 19.33
C SER A 451 13.84 -0.40 20.12
N ALA A 452 13.59 -0.10 21.40
CA ALA A 452 14.55 0.59 22.26
C ALA A 452 14.67 -0.14 23.59
N ILE A 453 15.91 -0.39 24.02
CA ILE A 453 16.23 -0.94 25.34
C ILE A 453 16.73 0.21 26.20
N PHE A 454 16.19 0.33 27.40
CA PHE A 454 16.59 1.34 28.38
C PHE A 454 17.30 0.68 29.55
N LYS A 455 18.33 1.35 30.07
CA LYS A 455 18.97 1.00 31.33
C LYS A 455 18.77 2.11 32.34
N LYS A 456 18.82 1.75 33.61
CA LYS A 456 18.71 2.72 34.70
C LYS A 456 19.98 3.57 34.74
N SER A 457 19.86 4.90 34.77
CA SER A 457 21.03 5.78 34.86
C SER A 457 21.77 5.54 36.17
N ALA A 458 23.11 5.44 36.08
CA ALA A 458 24.00 5.23 37.24
C ALA A 458 23.97 6.39 38.26
N THR A 459 23.36 7.53 37.89
CA THR A 459 23.15 8.70 38.75
C THR A 459 21.88 8.63 39.61
N GLY A 460 21.05 7.60 39.44
CA GLY A 460 20.00 7.32 40.41
C GLY A 460 20.62 6.82 41.71
N ILE A 461 20.81 7.70 42.71
CA ILE A 461 21.24 7.31 44.06
C ILE A 461 20.33 6.19 44.57
N GLN A 462 20.82 4.93 44.56
CA GLN A 462 19.98 3.76 44.84
C GLN A 462 19.86 3.41 46.33
N SER A 463 20.71 3.92 47.22
CA SER A 463 20.56 3.76 48.67
C SER A 463 21.74 4.40 49.40
N VAL A 464 21.49 5.03 50.56
CA VAL A 464 22.53 5.32 51.55
C VAL A 464 22.77 4.04 52.37
N SER A 465 23.93 3.42 52.24
CA SER A 465 24.33 2.27 53.05
C SER A 465 24.66 2.70 54.48
N THR A 466 23.95 2.17 55.48
CA THR A 466 24.25 2.38 56.91
C THR A 466 25.32 1.39 57.38
N THR A 467 26.56 1.85 57.48
CA THR A 467 27.63 1.18 58.26
C THR A 467 27.55 1.47 59.76
N GLU A 468 26.49 2.13 60.24
CA GLU A 468 26.25 2.34 61.66
C GLU A 468 25.29 1.27 62.20
N GLU A 469 25.61 0.70 63.36
CA GLU A 469 24.78 -0.25 64.09
C GLU A 469 23.32 0.21 64.09
N LYS A 470 22.43 -0.58 63.48
CA LYS A 470 21.00 -0.23 63.44
C LYS A 470 20.49 -0.12 64.89
N PRO A 471 19.80 0.97 65.25
CA PRO A 471 19.20 1.08 66.57
C PRO A 471 18.25 -0.10 66.80
N SER A 472 18.37 -0.74 67.96
CA SER A 472 17.56 -1.93 68.30
C SER A 472 16.46 -1.55 69.29
N LEU A 473 15.24 -2.01 69.03
CA LEU A 473 14.08 -1.79 69.89
C LEU A 473 13.75 -3.07 70.66
N LYS A 474 13.54 -2.94 71.97
CA LYS A 474 13.05 -4.02 72.84
C LYS A 474 11.93 -3.52 73.75
N ILE A 475 11.05 -4.44 74.15
CA ILE A 475 10.02 -4.18 75.15
C ILE A 475 10.42 -4.89 76.44
N VAL A 476 10.57 -4.14 77.53
CA VAL A 476 10.96 -4.69 78.84
C VAL A 476 9.99 -4.19 79.90
N ASN A 477 9.25 -5.11 80.51
CA ASN A 477 8.25 -4.82 81.56
C ASN A 477 7.27 -3.70 81.14
N GLY A 478 6.70 -3.79 79.93
CA GLY A 478 5.73 -2.82 79.38
C GLY A 478 6.32 -1.47 78.93
N ASN A 479 7.65 -1.30 79.00
CA ASN A 479 8.34 -0.11 78.50
C ASN A 479 9.04 -0.40 77.18
N VAL A 480 8.98 0.55 76.26
CA VAL A 480 9.77 0.54 75.03
C VAL A 480 11.15 1.08 75.35
N CYS A 481 12.20 0.35 74.94
CA CYS A 481 13.60 0.76 75.04
C CYS A 481 14.23 0.73 73.64
N ILE A 482 14.86 1.83 73.22
CA ILE A 482 15.56 1.92 71.93
C ILE A 482 17.04 2.21 72.18
N ASN A 483 17.91 1.26 71.83
CA ASN A 483 19.35 1.38 72.01
C ASN A 483 20.05 1.78 70.71
N GLY A 484 21.17 2.49 70.80
CA GLY A 484 21.98 2.90 69.64
C GLY A 484 21.49 4.17 68.94
N LEU A 485 20.78 5.06 69.65
CA LEU A 485 20.39 6.38 69.13
C LEU A 485 21.41 7.44 69.57
N ASP A 486 21.75 8.36 68.67
CA ASP A 486 22.54 9.53 69.02
C ASP A 486 21.81 10.41 70.03
N LYS A 487 22.54 10.93 71.02
CA LYS A 487 22.03 11.91 71.99
C LYS A 487 21.44 13.09 71.20
N SER A 488 20.19 13.46 71.49
CA SER A 488 19.34 14.45 70.79
C SER A 488 18.44 13.95 69.63
N THR A 489 18.52 12.67 69.22
CA THR A 489 17.62 12.13 68.19
C THR A 489 16.15 12.27 68.60
N ILE A 490 15.32 12.88 67.77
CA ILE A 490 13.88 13.02 68.03
C ILE A 490 13.19 11.66 67.85
N ILE A 491 12.43 11.25 68.86
CA ILE A 491 11.57 10.07 68.92
C ILE A 491 10.12 10.54 68.96
N GLN A 492 9.36 10.18 67.93
CA GLN A 492 7.93 10.43 67.81
C GLN A 492 7.17 9.11 67.78
N VAL A 493 6.19 8.95 68.66
CA VAL A 493 5.31 7.79 68.74
C VAL A 493 3.95 8.17 68.19
N TYR A 494 3.46 7.40 67.23
CA TYR A 494 2.17 7.57 66.59
C TYR A 494 1.25 6.40 66.95
N SER A 495 0.00 6.69 67.30
CA SER A 495 -1.06 5.69 67.32
C SER A 495 -1.43 5.27 65.89
N ILE A 496 -2.19 4.18 65.75
CA ILE A 496 -2.55 3.65 64.43
C ILE A 496 -3.46 4.59 63.60
N ASP A 497 -4.16 5.52 64.27
CA ASP A 497 -4.94 6.60 63.64
C ASP A 497 -4.06 7.82 63.27
N GLY A 498 -2.74 7.73 63.43
CA GLY A 498 -1.78 8.74 62.99
C GLY A 498 -1.55 9.90 63.95
N LYS A 499 -2.13 9.88 65.17
CA LYS A 499 -1.92 10.93 66.17
C LYS A 499 -0.60 10.73 66.92
N ILE A 500 0.09 11.82 67.21
CA ILE A 500 1.31 11.79 68.03
C ILE A 500 0.92 11.56 69.50
N VAL A 501 1.37 10.43 70.05
CA VAL A 501 1.16 10.00 71.44
C VAL A 501 2.33 10.43 72.33
N LYS A 502 3.55 10.45 71.78
CA LYS A 502 4.74 10.99 72.45
C LYS A 502 5.67 11.67 71.44
N ASN A 503 6.35 12.71 71.88
CA ASN A 503 7.42 13.38 71.15
C ASN A 503 8.51 13.76 72.15
N MET A 504 9.71 13.20 72.00
CA MET A 504 10.81 13.37 72.95
C MET A 504 12.17 13.23 72.27
N SER A 505 13.24 13.73 72.88
CA SER A 505 14.61 13.48 72.40
C SER A 505 15.23 12.27 73.10
N ALA A 506 16.05 11.52 72.36
CA ALA A 506 16.79 10.37 72.86
C ALA A 506 17.73 10.77 74.00
N ASN A 507 17.69 10.00 75.08
CA ASN A 507 18.58 10.08 76.25
C ASN A 507 19.28 8.72 76.47
N GLU A 508 20.16 8.61 77.47
CA GLU A 508 21.00 7.42 77.67
C GLU A 508 20.23 6.11 77.82
N ALA A 509 18.96 6.15 78.25
CA ALA A 509 18.11 4.96 78.33
C ALA A 509 17.05 4.86 77.22
N SER A 510 16.72 5.97 76.54
CA SER A 510 15.66 6.10 75.53
C SER A 510 14.46 5.19 75.78
N LYS A 511 13.96 5.26 77.03
CA LYS A 511 12.97 4.35 77.62
C LYS A 511 11.70 5.10 77.96
N PHE A 512 10.55 4.57 77.54
CA PHE A 512 9.24 5.16 77.86
C PHE A 512 8.11 4.13 77.91
N ALA A 513 7.12 4.40 78.76
CA ALA A 513 5.90 3.60 78.85
C ALA A 513 4.89 4.02 77.78
N LEU A 514 4.13 3.02 77.30
CA LEU A 514 2.94 3.18 76.46
C LEU A 514 1.85 2.24 77.00
N ASN A 515 0.58 2.61 76.75
CA ASN A 515 -0.54 1.72 77.03
C ASN A 515 -0.56 0.55 76.03
N LYS A 516 -1.35 -0.49 76.33
CA LYS A 516 -1.58 -1.60 75.38
C LYS A 516 -2.14 -1.07 74.07
N GLY A 517 -1.60 -1.56 72.96
CA GLY A 517 -1.98 -1.07 71.63
C GLY A 517 -0.89 -1.21 70.59
N VAL A 518 -1.21 -0.79 69.36
CA VAL A 518 -0.30 -0.81 68.21
C VAL A 518 0.18 0.60 67.91
N TYR A 519 1.49 0.76 67.74
CA TYR A 519 2.12 2.06 67.52
C TYR A 519 3.16 2.00 66.41
N ILE A 520 3.38 3.15 65.77
CA ILE A 520 4.51 3.42 64.88
C ILE A 520 5.45 4.38 65.60
N ILE A 521 6.73 4.03 65.73
CA ILE A 521 7.73 4.87 66.38
C ILE A 521 8.73 5.33 65.33
N LYS A 522 8.86 6.63 65.15
CA LYS A 522 9.87 7.27 64.30
C LYS A 522 10.98 7.82 65.17
N ALA A 523 12.19 7.29 65.05
CA ALA A 523 13.39 7.75 65.74
C ALA A 523 14.44 8.18 64.71
N GLY A 524 14.54 9.49 64.46
CA GLY A 524 15.34 10.03 63.35
C GLY A 524 14.92 9.45 61.99
N LYS A 525 15.85 8.75 61.32
CA LYS A 525 15.62 8.05 60.04
C LYS A 525 14.97 6.66 60.19
N ASN A 526 14.88 6.14 61.41
CA ASN A 526 14.39 4.78 61.67
C ASN A 526 12.91 4.76 62.04
N THR A 527 12.19 3.73 61.59
CA THR A 527 10.78 3.52 61.92
C THR A 527 10.57 2.09 62.45
N PHE A 528 9.88 1.97 63.58
CA PHE A 528 9.55 0.70 64.21
C PHE A 528 8.03 0.56 64.31
N LYS A 529 7.52 -0.66 64.12
CA LYS A 529 6.14 -1.03 64.41
C LYS A 529 6.14 -1.93 65.63
N ILE A 530 5.34 -1.59 66.64
CA ILE A 530 5.27 -2.34 67.89
C ILE A 530 3.82 -2.65 68.28
N SER A 531 3.65 -3.72 69.06
CA SER A 531 2.41 -4.10 69.73
C SER A 531 2.74 -4.40 71.18
N LEU A 532 2.02 -3.76 72.12
CA LEU A 532 2.20 -3.90 73.57
C LEU A 532 0.99 -4.54 74.25
#